data_AF-A0A0B7BSM0-F1
#
_entry.id   AF-A0A0B7BSM0-F1
#
_cell.length_a   1.000
_cell.length_b   1.000
_cell.length_c   1.000
_cell.angle_alpha   90.00
_cell.angle_beta   90.00
_cell.angle_gamma   90.00
#
_symmetry.space_group_name_H-M   'P 1'
#
loop_
_entity.id
_entity.type
_entity.pdbx_description
1 polymer ?
#
loop_
_entity_poly.entity_id
_entity_poly.type
_entity_poly.pdbx_seq_one_letter_code
_entity_poly.pdbx_strand_id
1 'polypeptide(L)'
;MGMTENRETFRKAFTALCENEMGECRVDEKWNILKSNIYDCAIDSFGTKKFSNKDWVEQNETTLSPLLEEKKRALINHKNKPSQSSKDHLRHTKSVLQRESRRCANEYWSNLCSAIQNAEDMGNTKVMYEN
;
A
#
# COMPACT_ATOMS: atom_id res chain seq x y z
N MET A 1 -12.99 -5.77 -15.45
CA MET A 1 -13.82 -4.63 -15.89
C MET A 1 -12.89 -3.55 -16.39
N GLY A 2 -12.93 -3.29 -17.69
CA GLY A 2 -11.97 -2.44 -18.38
C GLY A 2 -12.23 -0.96 -18.11
N MET A 3 -11.18 -0.13 -18.24
CA MET A 3 -11.25 1.34 -18.07
C MET A 3 -12.40 2.02 -18.83
N THR A 4 -12.85 1.41 -19.93
CA THR A 4 -13.98 1.85 -20.76
C THR A 4 -15.34 1.68 -20.08
N GLU A 5 -15.52 0.59 -19.34
CA GLU A 5 -16.76 0.25 -18.63
C GLU A 5 -16.98 1.21 -17.45
N ASN A 6 -15.94 1.51 -16.69
CA ASN A 6 -16.00 2.47 -15.58
C ASN A 6 -16.29 3.91 -16.07
N ARG A 7 -15.77 4.29 -17.25
CA ARG A 7 -16.08 5.59 -17.88
C ARG A 7 -17.54 5.71 -18.25
N GLU A 8 -18.14 4.63 -18.76
CA GLU A 8 -19.53 4.63 -19.17
C GLU A 8 -20.48 4.65 -17.96
N THR A 9 -20.12 3.91 -16.89
CA THR A 9 -20.82 3.97 -15.60
C THR A 9 -20.77 5.36 -14.97
N PHE A 10 -19.59 5.99 -14.95
CA PHE A 10 -19.43 7.37 -14.47
C PHE A 10 -20.32 8.34 -15.25
N ARG A 11 -20.30 8.25 -16.59
CA ARG A 11 -21.09 9.12 -17.45
C ARG A 11 -22.58 8.98 -17.15
N LYS A 12 -23.09 7.74 -17.03
CA LYS A 12 -24.51 7.49 -16.74
C LYS A 12 -24.91 8.01 -15.37
N ALA A 13 -24.11 7.75 -14.33
CA ALA A 13 -24.39 8.21 -12.97
C ALA A 13 -24.37 9.75 -12.87
N PHE A 14 -23.37 10.38 -13.46
CA PHE A 14 -23.20 11.83 -13.42
C PHE A 14 -24.32 12.57 -14.16
N THR A 15 -24.70 12.09 -15.35
CA THR A 15 -25.81 12.69 -16.13
C THR A 15 -27.14 12.58 -15.38
N ALA A 16 -27.44 11.44 -14.75
CA ALA A 16 -28.67 11.25 -13.99
C ALA A 16 -28.78 12.19 -12.76
N LEU A 17 -27.66 12.48 -12.09
CA LEU A 17 -27.62 13.43 -10.97
C LEU A 17 -27.81 14.88 -11.42
N CYS A 18 -27.20 15.26 -12.56
CA CYS A 18 -27.35 16.60 -13.12
C CYS A 18 -28.80 16.88 -13.57
N GLU A 19 -29.52 15.86 -14.04
CA GLU A 19 -30.92 15.98 -14.48
C GLU A 19 -31.91 16.11 -13.31
N ASN A 20 -31.57 15.62 -12.11
CA ASN A 20 -32.48 15.60 -10.95
C ASN A 20 -32.32 16.79 -9.98
N GLU A 21 -31.15 17.42 -9.87
CA GLU A 21 -30.87 18.37 -8.77
C GLU A 21 -30.76 19.85 -9.17
N MET A 22 -30.94 20.19 -10.46
CA MET A 22 -30.79 21.56 -10.96
C MET A 22 -32.06 22.43 -10.78
N GLY A 23 -32.54 22.56 -9.54
CA GLY A 23 -33.61 23.51 -9.16
C GLY A 23 -33.16 24.98 -9.16
N GLU A 24 -34.04 25.91 -8.77
CA GLU A 24 -33.73 27.34 -8.59
C GLU A 24 -32.93 27.61 -7.29
N CYS A 25 -31.69 27.13 -7.21
CA CYS A 25 -30.74 27.50 -6.15
C CYS A 25 -29.76 28.58 -6.60
N ARG A 26 -29.10 29.24 -5.64
CA ARG A 26 -28.09 30.27 -5.91
C ARG A 26 -26.91 29.66 -6.67
N VAL A 27 -26.23 30.44 -7.52
CA VAL A 27 -25.15 29.94 -8.40
C VAL A 27 -24.05 29.22 -7.62
N ASP A 28 -23.71 29.70 -6.42
CA ASP A 28 -22.70 29.08 -5.56
C ASP A 28 -23.12 27.70 -5.02
N GLU A 29 -24.40 27.53 -4.70
CA GLU A 29 -24.96 26.23 -4.26
C GLU A 29 -24.99 25.24 -5.41
N LYS A 30 -25.36 25.69 -6.62
CA LYS A 30 -25.29 24.86 -7.83
C LYS A 30 -23.88 24.39 -8.13
N TRP A 31 -22.89 25.27 -7.96
CA TRP A 31 -21.49 24.91 -8.14
C TRP A 31 -21.01 23.89 -7.11
N ASN A 32 -21.43 24.02 -5.85
CA ASN A 32 -21.08 23.07 -4.81
C ASN A 32 -21.73 21.70 -5.02
N ILE A 33 -23.02 21.67 -5.42
CA ILE A 33 -23.74 20.43 -5.76
C ILE A 33 -23.07 19.74 -6.94
N LEU A 34 -22.80 20.48 -8.02
CA LEU A 34 -22.11 19.95 -9.19
C LEU A 34 -20.74 19.37 -8.82
N LYS A 35 -19.97 20.11 -8.02
CA LYS A 35 -18.65 19.67 -7.55
C LYS A 35 -18.76 18.38 -6.75
N SER A 36 -19.69 18.29 -5.78
CA SER A 36 -19.89 17.06 -4.98
C SER A 36 -20.24 15.89 -5.89
N ASN A 37 -21.22 16.07 -6.77
CA ASN A 37 -21.70 15.01 -7.66
C ASN A 37 -20.60 14.50 -8.60
N ILE A 38 -19.69 15.36 -9.06
CA ILE A 38 -18.51 14.94 -9.83
C ILE A 38 -17.61 14.04 -8.98
N TYR A 39 -17.30 14.44 -7.74
CA TYR A 39 -16.43 13.67 -6.86
C TYR A 39 -17.07 12.34 -6.44
N ASP A 40 -18.33 12.35 -6.07
CA ASP A 40 -19.06 11.16 -5.61
C ASP A 40 -19.20 10.13 -6.75
N CYS A 41 -19.62 10.58 -7.95
CA CYS A 41 -19.66 9.70 -9.13
C CYS A 41 -18.27 9.14 -9.46
N ALA A 42 -17.22 9.95 -9.33
CA ALA A 42 -15.86 9.54 -9.67
C ALA A 42 -15.34 8.50 -8.67
N ILE A 43 -15.61 8.69 -7.38
CA ILE A 43 -15.30 7.72 -6.33
C ILE A 43 -16.06 6.42 -6.55
N ASP A 44 -17.35 6.47 -6.89
CA ASP A 44 -18.16 5.27 -7.10
C ASP A 44 -17.75 4.48 -8.35
N SER A 45 -17.39 5.19 -9.42
CA SER A 45 -17.10 4.56 -10.72
C SER A 45 -15.65 4.14 -10.88
N PHE A 46 -14.71 4.93 -10.36
CA PHE A 46 -13.27 4.67 -10.48
C PHE A 46 -12.63 4.16 -9.18
N GLY A 47 -13.33 4.29 -8.06
CA GLY A 47 -12.77 4.03 -6.74
C GLY A 47 -11.82 5.12 -6.30
N THR A 48 -11.39 5.04 -5.04
CA THR A 48 -10.22 5.77 -4.56
C THR A 48 -8.97 4.96 -4.85
N LYS A 49 -7.90 5.63 -5.31
CA LYS A 49 -6.59 5.00 -5.46
C LYS A 49 -6.14 4.53 -4.07
N LYS A 50 -6.22 3.22 -3.83
CA LYS A 50 -5.65 2.62 -2.63
C LYS A 50 -4.14 2.77 -2.73
N PHE A 51 -3.55 3.56 -1.84
CA PHE A 51 -2.12 3.53 -1.61
C PHE A 51 -1.77 2.12 -1.14
N SER A 52 -1.22 1.32 -2.05
CA SER A 52 -0.66 0.00 -1.75
C SER A 52 0.85 0.13 -1.88
N ASN A 53 1.45 1.03 -1.09
CA ASN A 53 2.86 0.88 -0.85
C ASN A 53 3.00 -0.31 0.10
N LYS A 54 3.40 -1.46 -0.46
CA LYS A 54 3.59 -2.68 0.32
C LYS A 54 4.67 -2.39 1.36
N ASP A 55 4.36 -2.65 2.62
CA ASP A 55 5.32 -2.45 3.70
C ASP A 55 6.61 -3.25 3.42
N TRP A 56 7.75 -2.80 3.96
CA TRP A 56 9.04 -3.43 3.71
C TRP A 56 9.05 -4.92 4.09
N VAL A 57 8.20 -5.33 5.06
CA VAL A 57 8.01 -6.73 5.42
C VAL A 57 7.25 -7.49 4.32
N GLU A 58 6.18 -6.92 3.79
CA GLU A 58 5.37 -7.53 2.72
C GLU A 58 6.18 -7.67 1.43
N GLN A 59 7.02 -6.68 1.10
CA GLN A 59 7.92 -6.77 -0.05
C GLN A 59 8.98 -7.86 0.09
N ASN A 60 9.41 -8.14 1.33
CA ASN A 60 10.46 -9.11 1.63
C ASN A 60 9.92 -10.42 2.22
N GLU A 61 8.62 -10.68 2.07
CA GLU A 61 7.94 -11.83 2.68
C GLU A 61 8.59 -13.16 2.26
N THR A 62 8.94 -13.30 0.98
CA THR A 62 9.59 -14.50 0.44
C THR A 62 10.93 -14.82 1.11
N THR A 63 11.63 -13.79 1.59
CA THR A 63 12.93 -13.93 2.28
C THR A 63 12.74 -14.10 3.78
N LEU A 64 11.84 -13.34 4.41
CA LEU A 64 11.69 -13.31 5.86
C LEU A 64 10.83 -14.44 6.42
N SER A 65 9.80 -14.88 5.68
CA SER A 65 8.88 -15.93 6.15
C SER A 65 9.59 -17.26 6.44
N PRO A 66 10.48 -17.79 5.57
CA PRO A 66 11.24 -19.02 5.88
C PRO A 66 12.10 -18.89 7.13
N LEU A 67 12.73 -17.73 7.34
CA LEU A 67 13.58 -17.46 8.51
C LEU A 67 12.76 -17.36 9.80
N LEU A 68 11.57 -16.76 9.72
CA LEU A 68 10.64 -16.68 10.84
C LEU A 68 10.15 -18.07 11.24
N GLU A 69 9.80 -18.91 10.27
CA GLU A 69 9.40 -20.30 10.51
C GLU A 69 10.55 -21.15 11.07
N GLU A 70 11.79 -20.97 10.61
CA GLU A 70 12.95 -21.62 11.21
C GLU A 70 13.16 -21.19 12.67
N LYS A 71 13.05 -19.89 12.98
CA LYS A 71 13.11 -19.41 14.37
C LYS A 71 12.02 -20.02 15.25
N LYS A 72 10.79 -20.14 14.72
CA LYS A 72 9.67 -20.79 15.43
C LYS A 72 9.97 -22.25 15.71
N ARG A 73 10.45 -23.01 14.71
CA ARG A 73 10.87 -24.41 14.86
C ARG A 73 11.98 -24.57 15.90
N ALA A 74 13.02 -23.74 15.84
CA ALA A 74 14.10 -23.73 16.81
C ALA A 74 13.61 -23.43 18.24
N LEU A 75 12.65 -22.52 18.40
CA LEU A 75 12.06 -22.19 19.70
C LEU A 75 11.25 -23.35 20.28
N ILE A 76 10.43 -24.01 19.46
CA ILE A 76 9.67 -25.19 19.86
C ILE A 76 10.62 -26.31 20.30
N ASN A 77 11.65 -26.58 19.51
CA ASN A 77 12.67 -27.59 19.84
C ASN A 77 13.38 -27.29 21.16
N HIS A 78 13.75 -26.02 21.41
CA HIS A 78 14.35 -25.63 22.68
C HIS A 78 13.41 -25.77 23.87
N LYS A 79 12.12 -25.44 23.71
CA LYS A 79 11.11 -25.63 24.76
C LYS A 79 10.85 -27.10 25.09
N ASN A 80 10.78 -27.95 24.06
CA ASN A 80 10.53 -29.39 24.22
C ASN A 80 11.74 -30.12 24.81
N LYS A 81 12.95 -29.75 24.38
CA LYS A 81 14.20 -30.36 24.85
C LYS A 81 15.25 -29.26 25.10
N PRO A 82 15.22 -28.63 26.28
CA PRO A 82 16.22 -27.64 26.67
C PRO A 82 17.61 -28.30 26.73
N SER A 83 18.51 -27.83 25.87
CA SER A 83 19.91 -28.28 25.82
C SER A 83 20.80 -27.16 25.31
N GLN A 84 22.11 -27.27 25.51
CA GLN A 84 23.06 -26.28 25.02
C GLN A 84 23.01 -26.17 23.49
N SER A 85 22.95 -27.31 22.78
CA SER A 85 22.79 -27.35 21.33
C SER A 85 21.49 -26.69 20.86
N SER A 86 20.34 -26.95 21.49
CA SER A 86 19.08 -26.32 21.10
C SER A 86 19.06 -24.81 21.41
N LYS A 87 19.76 -24.37 22.46
CA LYS A 87 19.95 -22.96 22.80
C LYS A 87 20.84 -22.25 21.75
N ASP A 88 21.93 -22.88 21.34
CA ASP A 88 22.86 -22.34 20.34
C ASP A 88 22.19 -22.25 18.96
N HIS A 89 21.41 -23.27 18.57
CA HIS A 89 20.61 -23.23 17.34
C HIS A 89 19.57 -22.10 17.36
N LEU A 90 18.85 -21.93 18.48
CA LEU A 90 17.91 -20.81 18.64
C LEU A 90 18.61 -19.45 18.59
N ARG A 91 19.82 -19.33 19.15
CA ARG A 91 20.61 -18.11 19.09
C ARG A 91 21.06 -17.82 17.65
N HIS A 92 21.52 -18.83 16.94
CA HIS A 92 21.94 -18.71 15.54
C HIS A 92 20.78 -18.27 14.64
N THR A 93 19.64 -18.94 14.71
CA THR A 93 18.45 -18.60 13.90
C THR A 93 17.93 -17.18 14.19
N LYS A 94 17.97 -16.73 15.46
CA LYS A 94 17.67 -15.33 15.82
C LYS A 94 18.66 -14.34 15.18
N SER A 95 19.96 -14.65 15.22
CA SER A 95 21.00 -13.81 14.64
C SER A 95 20.84 -13.67 13.12
N VAL A 96 20.55 -14.78 12.44
CA VAL A 96 20.33 -14.79 10.98
C VAL A 96 19.08 -13.96 10.64
N LEU A 97 17.95 -14.22 11.30
CA LEU A 97 16.72 -13.46 11.08
C LEU A 97 16.95 -11.95 11.30
N GLN A 98 17.62 -11.58 12.39
CA GLN A 98 17.91 -10.17 12.67
C GLN A 98 18.76 -9.52 11.58
N ARG A 99 19.79 -10.21 11.09
CA ARG A 99 20.67 -9.70 10.03
C ARG A 99 19.89 -9.50 8.74
N GLU A 100 19.13 -10.49 8.31
CA GLU A 100 18.36 -10.41 7.07
C GLU A 100 17.24 -9.38 7.16
N SER A 101 16.51 -9.29 8.29
CA SER A 101 15.52 -8.23 8.48
C SER A 101 16.11 -6.84 8.39
N ARG A 102 17.29 -6.60 8.97
CA ARG A 102 17.99 -5.31 8.85
C ARG A 102 18.41 -5.02 7.41
N ARG A 103 18.90 -6.02 6.69
CA ARG A 103 19.27 -5.89 5.28
C ARG A 103 18.06 -5.51 4.43
N CYS A 104 16.96 -6.27 4.53
CA CYS A 104 15.72 -5.99 3.82
C CYS A 104 15.16 -4.60 4.11
N ALA A 105 15.15 -4.18 5.39
CA ALA A 105 14.71 -2.84 5.76
C ALA A 105 15.61 -1.76 5.15
N ASN A 106 16.93 -1.91 5.26
CA ASN A 106 17.88 -0.93 4.72
C ASN A 106 17.79 -0.82 3.20
N GLU A 107 17.68 -1.94 2.48
CA GLU A 107 17.50 -1.97 1.03
C GLU A 107 16.19 -1.27 0.65
N TYR A 108 15.09 -1.56 1.33
CA TYR A 108 13.80 -0.91 1.12
C TYR A 108 13.89 0.61 1.29
N TRP A 109 14.40 1.09 2.43
CA TRP A 109 14.49 2.52 2.70
C TRP A 109 15.45 3.23 1.73
N SER A 110 16.56 2.59 1.36
CA SER A 110 17.50 3.15 0.38
C SER A 110 16.86 3.30 -1.00
N ASN A 111 16.10 2.29 -1.44
CA ASN A 111 15.39 2.31 -2.70
C ASN A 111 14.28 3.37 -2.69
N LEU A 112 13.53 3.46 -1.59
CA LEU A 112 12.47 4.45 -1.42
C LEU A 112 13.03 5.88 -1.48
N CYS A 113 14.10 6.16 -0.73
CA CYS A 113 14.76 7.47 -0.79
C CYS A 113 15.29 7.78 -2.20
N SER A 114 15.87 6.80 -2.87
CA SER A 114 16.36 6.98 -4.25
C SER A 114 15.22 7.29 -5.22
N ALA A 115 14.08 6.62 -5.08
CA ALA A 115 12.90 6.87 -5.92
C ALA A 115 12.32 8.28 -5.68
N ILE A 116 12.24 8.72 -4.43
CA ILE A 116 11.82 10.07 -4.05
C ILE A 116 12.77 11.11 -4.65
N GLN A 117 14.08 10.93 -4.51
CA GLN A 117 15.08 11.86 -5.04
C GLN A 117 14.99 11.97 -6.56
N ASN A 118 14.88 10.83 -7.26
CA ASN A 118 14.72 10.83 -8.71
C ASN A 118 13.43 11.55 -9.15
N ALA A 119 12.34 11.40 -8.40
CA ALA A 119 11.08 12.10 -8.70
C ALA A 119 11.21 13.62 -8.51
N GLU A 120 11.92 14.05 -7.47
CA GLU A 120 12.27 15.46 -7.24
C GLU A 120 13.11 16.02 -8.38
N ASP A 121 14.19 15.32 -8.76
CA ASP A 121 15.11 15.74 -9.83
C ASP A 121 14.39 15.89 -11.18
N MET A 122 13.37 15.07 -11.43
CA MET A 122 12.50 15.15 -12.62
C MET A 122 11.38 16.19 -12.51
N GLY A 123 11.22 16.87 -11.37
CA GLY A 123 10.12 17.80 -11.10
C GLY A 123 8.74 17.14 -11.03
N ASN A 124 8.68 15.82 -10.87
CA ASN A 124 7.42 15.06 -10.83
C ASN A 124 6.93 14.89 -9.39
N THR A 125 6.36 15.97 -8.86
CA THR A 125 5.82 16.04 -7.49
C THR A 125 4.77 14.98 -7.19
N LYS A 126 4.05 14.48 -8.20
CA LYS A 126 3.08 13.41 -8.02
C LYS A 126 3.76 12.08 -7.68
N VAL A 127 4.83 11.70 -8.38
CA VAL A 127 5.53 10.43 -8.14
C VAL A 127 6.26 10.44 -6.80
N MET A 128 6.71 11.60 -6.34
CA MET A 128 7.34 11.76 -5.01
C MET A 128 6.50 11.18 -3.87
N TYR A 129 5.17 11.34 -3.94
CA TYR A 129 4.23 10.85 -2.92
C TYR A 129 3.57 9.51 -3.27
N GLU A 130 3.83 8.96 -4.45
CA GLU A 130 3.23 7.72 -4.95
C GLU A 130 4.16 6.50 -4.86
N ASN A 131 5.25 6.60 -4.10
CA ASN A 131 6.18 5.50 -3.85
C ASN A 131 5.62 4.48 -2.87
#